data_AF-A0A7U3WGY9-F1
#
_entry.id   AF-A0A7U3WGY9-F1
#
_cell.length_a   1.000
_cell.length_b   1.000
_cell.length_c   1.000
_cell.angle_alpha   90.00
_cell.angle_beta   90.00
_cell.angle_gamma   90.00
#
_symmetry.space_group_name_H-M   'P 1'
#
loop_
_entity.id
_entity.type
_entity.pdbx_description
1 polymer ?
#
loop_
_entity_poly.entity_id
_entity_poly.type
_entity_poly.pdbx_seq_one_letter_code
_entity_poly.pdbx_strand_id
1 'polypeptide(L)'
;MDKRVSAVSSAAGRRAGTAAASPAGSGSAADEQSPAAPPPAPTSTLAGKIDALFRVVRRPNREPYSHEEVARACREATGESFSATYLWQLRTGRRDNPTKRHLEALAQFFDVPVGYFFDDEQGAAIAKELELLGALRDAGVRSMALRAVNLSPEDAATISDMIDVLARRERGSAGRGL
;
A
#
# COMPACT_ATOMS: atom_id res chain seq x y z
N MET A 1 -34.81 -47.52 38.53
CA MET A 1 -35.49 -46.33 39.05
C MET A 1 -35.68 -45.37 37.89
N ASP A 2 -36.79 -45.48 37.15
CA ASP A 2 -38.08 -44.81 37.45
C ASP A 2 -37.96 -43.28 37.31
N LYS A 3 -38.80 -42.55 36.58
CA LYS A 3 -39.99 -42.86 35.77
C LYS A 3 -40.43 -41.51 35.16
N ARG A 4 -40.84 -41.51 33.89
CA ARG A 4 -42.12 -40.95 33.37
C ARG A 4 -42.36 -39.43 33.54
N VAL A 5 -42.83 -38.65 32.55
CA VAL A 5 -44.04 -38.73 31.68
C VAL A 5 -44.30 -37.24 31.29
N SER A 6 -44.89 -36.77 30.20
CA SER A 6 -45.59 -37.26 29.00
C SER A 6 -45.66 -36.03 28.07
N ALA A 7 -45.55 -36.20 26.74
CA ALA A 7 -46.63 -36.10 25.74
C ALA A 7 -47.28 -34.69 25.62
N VAL A 8 -47.64 -34.18 24.45
CA VAL A 8 -48.36 -34.86 23.36
C VAL A 8 -48.44 -33.98 22.09
N SER A 9 -48.42 -34.66 20.93
CA SER A 9 -49.07 -34.37 19.63
C SER A 9 -48.87 -33.04 18.89
N SER A 10 -48.98 -32.94 17.57
CA SER A 10 -49.06 -33.84 16.40
C SER A 10 -49.68 -32.96 15.30
N ALA A 11 -49.10 -32.90 14.09
CA ALA A 11 -49.87 -32.74 12.86
C ALA A 11 -49.02 -33.05 11.64
N ALA A 12 -49.46 -34.05 10.90
CA ALA A 12 -48.94 -34.52 9.65
C ALA A 12 -49.31 -33.59 8.48
N GLY A 13 -48.47 -33.60 7.43
CA GLY A 13 -48.79 -33.01 6.14
C GLY A 13 -47.73 -33.33 5.09
N ARG A 14 -47.73 -34.55 4.56
CA ARG A 14 -46.96 -34.91 3.35
C ARG A 14 -47.83 -34.67 2.11
N ARG A 15 -47.31 -33.97 1.11
CA ARG A 15 -47.62 -34.19 -0.32
C ARG A 15 -46.40 -33.89 -1.19
N ALA A 16 -46.23 -34.74 -2.20
CA ALA A 16 -45.21 -34.71 -3.25
C ALA A 16 -45.74 -34.01 -4.51
N GLY A 17 -44.82 -33.51 -5.35
CA GLY A 17 -45.05 -33.04 -6.73
C GLY A 17 -43.76 -32.37 -7.26
N THR A 18 -42.90 -33.10 -7.99
CA THR A 18 -42.77 -33.14 -9.47
C THR A 18 -42.21 -31.87 -10.15
N ALA A 19 -40.96 -32.02 -10.62
CA ALA A 19 -40.30 -31.53 -11.86
C ALA A 19 -40.75 -30.24 -12.59
N ALA A 20 -39.78 -29.33 -12.81
CA ALA A 20 -39.51 -28.56 -14.06
C ALA A 20 -38.20 -27.76 -13.83
N ALA A 21 -37.09 -28.06 -14.51
CA ALA A 21 -36.67 -27.54 -15.83
C ALA A 21 -36.48 -26.01 -15.87
N SER A 22 -35.25 -25.58 -16.19
CA SER A 22 -34.74 -24.19 -16.31
C SER A 22 -35.52 -23.29 -17.31
N PRO A 23 -35.24 -21.97 -17.33
CA PRO A 23 -34.21 -21.51 -18.28
C PRO A 23 -33.29 -20.38 -17.76
N ALA A 24 -32.19 -20.23 -18.49
CA ALA A 24 -31.26 -19.12 -18.45
C ALA A 24 -31.97 -17.75 -18.55
N GLY A 25 -31.53 -16.81 -17.72
CA GLY A 25 -31.83 -15.39 -17.85
C GLY A 25 -30.56 -14.62 -18.24
N SER A 26 -30.33 -14.50 -19.55
CA SER A 26 -29.50 -13.45 -20.13
C SER A 26 -30.31 -12.17 -20.16
N GLY A 27 -29.84 -11.14 -19.45
CA GLY A 27 -30.37 -9.78 -19.51
C GLY A 27 -29.20 -8.80 -19.47
N SER A 28 -28.66 -8.51 -20.65
CA SER A 28 -27.80 -7.36 -20.92
C SER A 28 -28.70 -6.15 -21.17
N ALA A 29 -28.41 -5.00 -20.54
CA ALA A 29 -28.31 -3.67 -21.18
C ALA A 29 -28.30 -2.53 -20.14
N ALA A 30 -27.67 -1.43 -20.57
CA ALA A 30 -27.62 -0.08 -19.99
C ALA A 30 -26.59 0.11 -18.85
N ASP A 31 -25.34 0.45 -19.15
CA ASP A 31 -24.88 1.80 -19.56
C ASP A 31 -24.95 2.79 -18.39
N GLU A 32 -23.91 2.76 -17.56
CA GLU A 32 -23.48 3.90 -16.76
C GLU A 32 -21.96 3.99 -16.89
N GLN A 33 -21.54 4.48 -18.05
CA GLN A 33 -20.19 4.99 -18.26
C GLN A 33 -20.04 6.26 -17.39
N SER A 34 -19.84 6.06 -16.09
CA SER A 34 -19.47 7.15 -15.18
C SER A 34 -18.14 7.72 -15.66
N PRO A 35 -18.00 9.04 -15.89
CA PRO A 35 -16.76 9.62 -16.37
C PRO A 35 -15.72 9.39 -15.27
N ALA A 36 -14.79 8.48 -15.54
CA ALA A 36 -13.66 8.20 -14.68
C ALA A 36 -12.95 9.53 -14.41
N ALA A 37 -12.99 9.95 -13.14
CA ALA A 37 -12.17 11.02 -12.63
C ALA A 37 -10.72 10.82 -13.11
N PRO A 38 -9.97 11.91 -13.39
CA PRO A 38 -8.59 11.79 -13.84
C PRO A 38 -7.81 10.89 -12.87
N PRO A 39 -6.92 10.02 -13.37
CA PRO A 39 -6.20 9.09 -12.52
C PRO A 39 -5.50 9.89 -11.43
N PRO A 40 -5.76 9.61 -10.15
CA PRO A 40 -5.16 10.39 -9.09
C PRO A 40 -3.65 10.11 -9.12
N ALA A 41 -2.86 11.13 -8.80
CA ALA A 41 -1.40 11.08 -8.88
C ALA A 41 -0.85 9.77 -8.29
N PRO A 42 0.25 9.21 -8.81
CA PRO A 42 0.73 7.85 -8.48
C PRO A 42 1.06 7.61 -6.99
N THR A 43 0.94 8.61 -6.12
CA THR A 43 1.13 8.53 -4.66
C THR A 43 -0.17 8.47 -3.84
N SER A 44 -1.35 8.66 -4.44
CA SER A 44 -2.63 8.58 -3.71
C SER A 44 -3.16 7.16 -3.58
N THR A 45 -2.87 6.28 -4.55
CA THR A 45 -3.39 4.90 -4.53
C THR A 45 -2.61 4.02 -3.55
N LEU A 46 -3.28 3.01 -2.98
CA LEU A 46 -2.62 2.02 -2.11
C LEU A 46 -1.42 1.35 -2.81
N ALA A 47 -1.60 0.98 -4.08
CA ALA A 47 -0.53 0.40 -4.90
C ALA A 47 0.67 1.34 -5.01
N GLY A 48 0.41 2.63 -5.26
CA GLY A 48 1.41 3.69 -5.30
C GLY A 48 2.15 3.88 -3.98
N LYS A 49 1.41 3.91 -2.86
CA LYS A 49 1.96 4.00 -1.51
C LYS A 49 2.86 2.81 -1.19
N ILE A 50 2.44 1.57 -1.51
CA ILE A 50 3.27 0.36 -1.32
C ILE A 50 4.51 0.40 -2.23
N ASP A 51 4.38 0.77 -3.49
CA ASP A 51 5.51 0.85 -4.41
C ASP A 51 6.55 1.89 -3.97
N ALA A 52 6.10 3.03 -3.44
CA ALA A 52 6.98 4.05 -2.87
C ALA A 52 7.81 3.49 -1.70
N LEU A 53 7.21 2.73 -0.78
CA LEU A 53 7.93 2.09 0.32
C LEU A 53 9.03 1.14 -0.19
N PHE A 54 8.75 0.35 -1.22
CA PHE A 54 9.76 -0.51 -1.85
C PHE A 54 10.91 0.26 -2.49
N ARG A 55 10.69 1.50 -2.93
CA ARG A 55 11.73 2.36 -3.52
C ARG A 55 12.59 3.05 -2.47
N VAL A 56 11.97 3.51 -1.38
CA VAL A 56 12.63 4.29 -0.33
C VAL A 56 13.35 3.40 0.68
N VAL A 57 12.72 2.30 1.10
CA VAL A 57 13.27 1.40 2.11
C VAL A 57 14.11 0.33 1.43
N ARG A 58 15.43 0.44 1.59
CA ARG A 58 16.42 -0.50 1.06
C ARG A 58 17.08 -1.30 2.16
N ARG A 59 17.65 -2.43 1.77
CA ARG A 59 18.52 -3.25 2.62
C ARG A 59 19.79 -2.45 3.00
N PRO A 60 20.53 -2.85 4.04
CA PRO A 60 21.81 -2.20 4.41
C PRO A 60 22.84 -2.19 3.26
N ASN A 61 22.79 -3.20 2.39
CA ASN A 61 23.61 -3.30 1.17
C ASN A 61 23.06 -2.47 -0.01
N ARG A 62 22.04 -1.63 0.22
CA ARG A 62 21.34 -0.76 -0.74
C ARG A 62 20.53 -1.47 -1.81
N GLU A 63 20.35 -2.79 -1.73
CA GLU A 63 19.48 -3.52 -2.65
C GLU A 63 17.99 -3.37 -2.29
N PRO A 64 17.09 -3.45 -3.29
CA PRO A 64 15.66 -3.58 -3.05
C PRO A 64 15.34 -4.84 -2.24
N TYR A 65 14.33 -4.76 -1.36
CA TYR A 65 13.70 -5.96 -0.82
C TYR A 65 12.92 -6.70 -1.91
N SER A 66 13.00 -8.03 -1.90
CA SER A 66 12.16 -8.88 -2.73
C SER A 66 10.76 -9.03 -2.13
N HIS A 67 9.76 -9.31 -2.96
CA HIS A 67 8.40 -9.57 -2.46
C HIS A 67 8.34 -10.77 -1.51
N GLU A 68 9.20 -11.78 -1.71
CA GLU A 68 9.24 -12.97 -0.85
C GLU A 68 9.77 -12.65 0.55
N GLU A 69 10.81 -11.80 0.65
CA GLU A 69 11.33 -11.36 1.94
C GLU A 69 10.29 -10.57 2.72
N VAL A 70 9.64 -9.59 2.09
CA VAL A 70 8.61 -8.77 2.74
C VAL A 70 7.41 -9.62 3.14
N ALA A 71 6.92 -10.47 2.24
CA ALA A 71 5.77 -11.33 2.51
C ALA A 71 6.08 -12.31 3.65
N ARG A 72 7.26 -12.92 3.68
CA ARG A 72 7.70 -13.78 4.78
C ARG A 72 7.71 -13.04 6.11
N ALA A 73 8.29 -11.84 6.18
CA ALA A 73 8.29 -11.06 7.40
C ALA A 73 6.88 -10.67 7.85
N CYS A 74 5.97 -10.34 6.92
CA CYS A 74 4.57 -10.04 7.25
C CYS A 74 3.84 -11.27 7.80
N ARG A 75 4.10 -12.47 7.27
CA ARG A 75 3.56 -13.75 7.80
C ARG A 75 4.05 -13.99 9.23
N GLU A 76 5.36 -13.83 9.46
CA GLU A 76 5.99 -14.01 10.76
C GLU A 76 5.43 -13.03 11.80
N ALA A 77 5.15 -11.77 11.41
CA ALA A 77 4.61 -10.75 12.31
C ALA A 77 3.12 -10.94 12.65
N THR A 78 2.30 -11.38 11.70
CA THR A 78 0.84 -11.49 11.88
C THR A 78 0.36 -12.86 12.30
N GLY A 79 1.13 -13.92 12.01
CA GLY A 79 0.68 -15.31 12.10
C GLY A 79 -0.34 -15.69 11.01
N GLU A 80 -0.62 -14.81 10.05
CA GLU A 80 -1.59 -15.02 8.99
C GLU A 80 -0.93 -15.35 7.64
N SER A 81 -1.72 -15.88 6.71
CA SER A 81 -1.26 -16.08 5.34
C SER A 81 -1.07 -14.74 4.62
N PHE A 82 0.16 -14.48 4.19
CA PHE A 82 0.53 -13.30 3.40
C PHE A 82 1.54 -13.73 2.33
N SER A 83 1.11 -13.92 1.08
CA SER A 83 1.98 -14.47 0.01
C SER A 83 2.70 -13.36 -0.79
N ALA A 84 3.84 -13.68 -1.40
CA ALA A 84 4.53 -12.75 -2.29
C ALA A 84 3.68 -12.39 -3.53
N THR A 85 2.91 -13.35 -4.05
CA THR A 85 1.95 -13.11 -5.13
C THR A 85 0.88 -12.09 -4.72
N TYR A 86 0.34 -12.22 -3.51
CA TYR A 86 -0.63 -11.26 -2.98
C TYR A 86 -0.02 -9.87 -2.82
N LEU A 87 1.21 -9.77 -2.30
CA LEU A 87 1.93 -8.50 -2.20
C LEU A 87 2.16 -7.85 -3.57
N TRP A 88 2.53 -8.63 -4.58
CA TRP A 88 2.67 -8.14 -5.94
C TRP A 88 1.33 -7.65 -6.52
N GLN A 89 0.22 -8.36 -6.24
CA GLN A 89 -1.12 -7.91 -6.64
C GLN A 89 -1.49 -6.58 -5.98
N LEU A 90 -1.17 -6.38 -4.70
CA LEU A 90 -1.37 -5.10 -4.01
C LEU A 90 -0.53 -3.98 -4.63
N ARG A 91 0.76 -4.24 -4.86
CA ARG A 91 1.71 -3.28 -5.43
C ARG A 91 1.38 -2.87 -6.87
N THR A 92 0.73 -3.76 -7.63
CA THR A 92 0.29 -3.49 -9.01
C THR A 92 -1.15 -3.02 -9.11
N GLY A 93 -1.87 -2.90 -8.00
CA GLY A 93 -3.28 -2.51 -7.96
C GLY A 93 -4.25 -3.57 -8.49
N ARG A 94 -3.79 -4.80 -8.74
CA ARG A 94 -4.68 -5.94 -9.08
C ARG A 94 -5.55 -6.36 -7.91
N ARG A 95 -5.11 -6.05 -6.68
CA ARG A 95 -5.92 -6.03 -5.47
C ARG A 95 -5.67 -4.72 -4.75
N ASP A 96 -6.70 -4.21 -4.10
CA ASP A 96 -6.72 -2.91 -3.45
C ASP A 96 -7.36 -2.94 -2.05
N ASN A 97 -7.97 -4.07 -1.67
CA ASN A 97 -8.65 -4.24 -0.38
C ASN A 97 -7.93 -5.26 0.55
N PRO A 98 -6.76 -4.91 1.13
CA PRO A 98 -6.12 -5.71 2.15
C PRO A 98 -6.81 -5.59 3.52
N THR A 99 -6.60 -6.59 4.37
CA THR A 99 -7.07 -6.51 5.75
C THR A 99 -6.26 -5.46 6.53
N LYS A 100 -6.84 -4.94 7.62
CA LYS A 100 -6.11 -4.03 8.52
C LYS A 100 -4.81 -4.66 9.04
N ARG A 101 -4.82 -5.96 9.36
CA ARG A 101 -3.64 -6.67 9.85
C ARG A 101 -2.53 -6.76 8.80
N HIS A 102 -2.90 -6.94 7.53
CA HIS A 102 -1.95 -6.92 6.42
C HIS A 102 -1.28 -5.55 6.27
N LEU A 103 -2.04 -4.46 6.45
CA LEU A 103 -1.50 -3.11 6.44
C LEU A 103 -0.62 -2.81 7.65
N GLU A 104 -1.01 -3.27 8.84
CA GLU A 104 -0.17 -3.18 10.06
C GLU A 104 1.16 -3.92 9.89
N ALA A 105 1.15 -5.09 9.27
CA ALA A 105 2.36 -5.88 8.99
C ALA A 105 3.31 -5.18 8.03
N LEU A 106 2.77 -4.61 6.95
CA LEU A 106 3.55 -3.83 5.98
C LEU A 106 4.11 -2.57 6.65
N ALA A 107 3.30 -1.89 7.45
CA ALA A 107 3.70 -0.72 8.22
C ALA A 107 4.87 -1.04 9.16
N GLN A 108 4.77 -2.13 9.90
CA GLN A 108 5.83 -2.62 10.80
C GLN A 108 7.10 -2.99 10.03
N PHE A 109 6.98 -3.70 8.90
CA PHE A 109 8.15 -4.10 8.11
C PHE A 109 8.91 -2.89 7.54
N PHE A 110 8.18 -1.92 6.98
CA PHE A 110 8.76 -0.74 6.37
C PHE A 110 9.09 0.38 7.37
N ASP A 111 8.76 0.16 8.65
CA ASP A 111 8.97 1.11 9.75
C ASP A 111 8.24 2.44 9.52
N VAL A 112 6.95 2.35 9.20
CA VAL A 112 6.07 3.50 8.93
C VAL A 112 4.80 3.41 9.79
N PRO A 113 4.16 4.55 10.14
CA PRO A 113 2.86 4.52 10.79
C PRO A 113 1.79 3.89 9.89
N VAL A 114 0.92 3.05 10.44
CA VAL A 114 -0.17 2.40 9.68
C VAL A 114 -1.10 3.40 8.99
N GLY A 115 -1.26 4.61 9.56
CA GLY A 115 -2.04 5.70 8.99
C GLY A 115 -1.56 6.16 7.62
N TYR A 116 -0.30 5.87 7.25
CA TYR A 116 0.26 6.12 5.92
C TYR A 116 -0.63 5.59 4.79
N PHE A 117 -1.25 4.43 4.99
CA PHE A 117 -2.07 3.77 3.97
C PHE A 117 -3.49 4.34 3.84
N PHE A 118 -4.00 5.05 4.85
CA PHE A 118 -5.42 5.41 4.94
C PHE A 118 -5.72 6.89 4.73
N ASP A 119 -4.78 7.76 5.08
CA ASP A 119 -5.01 9.20 5.08
C ASP A 119 -4.23 9.84 3.94
N ASP A 120 -4.90 10.60 3.07
CA ASP A 120 -4.24 11.25 1.94
C ASP A 120 -3.50 12.52 2.35
N GLU A 121 -3.89 13.14 3.48
CA GLU A 121 -3.25 14.35 4.00
C GLU A 121 -2.17 13.99 5.02
N GLN A 122 -2.48 13.14 6.02
CA GLN A 122 -1.45 12.62 6.93
C GLN A 122 -0.47 11.67 6.21
N GLY A 123 -0.95 10.86 5.26
CA GLY A 123 -0.08 9.99 4.46
C GLY A 123 0.87 10.78 3.58
N ALA A 124 0.48 11.95 3.05
CA ALA A 124 1.38 12.84 2.32
C ALA A 124 2.44 13.49 3.22
N ALA A 125 2.07 13.89 4.44
CA ALA A 125 3.03 14.40 5.43
C ALA A 125 4.06 13.32 5.84
N ILE A 126 3.57 12.11 6.15
CA ILE A 126 4.41 10.95 6.48
C ILE A 126 5.28 10.53 5.29
N ALA A 127 4.75 10.57 4.05
CA ALA A 127 5.53 10.28 2.84
C ALA A 127 6.74 11.21 2.70
N LYS A 128 6.53 12.52 2.92
CA LYS A 128 7.62 13.52 2.87
C LYS A 128 8.65 13.29 3.97
N GLU A 129 8.22 12.94 5.18
CA GLU A 129 9.13 12.64 6.28
C GLU A 129 9.95 11.36 6.02
N LEU A 130 9.32 10.33 5.45
CA LEU A 130 10.02 9.10 5.04
C LEU A 130 10.99 9.33 3.88
N GLU A 131 10.63 10.16 2.91
CA GLU A 131 11.53 10.57 1.83
C GLU A 131 12.76 11.30 2.38
N LEU A 132 12.56 12.22 3.33
CA LEU A 132 13.64 12.91 4.03
C LEU A 132 14.53 11.93 4.82
N LEU A 133 13.94 11.01 5.59
CA LEU A 133 14.68 9.98 6.32
C LEU A 133 15.44 9.05 5.37
N GLY A 134 14.84 8.70 4.23
CA GLY A 134 15.47 7.95 3.16
C GLY A 134 16.67 8.70 2.57
N ALA A 135 16.53 10.00 2.31
CA ALA A 135 17.62 10.84 1.83
C ALA A 135 18.77 10.93 2.86
N LEU A 136 18.46 11.07 4.15
CA LEU A 136 19.44 11.10 5.24
C LEU A 136 20.11 9.74 5.52
N ARG A 137 19.61 8.64 4.95
CA ARG A 137 20.31 7.34 4.93
C ARG A 137 21.47 7.32 3.96
N ASP A 138 21.46 8.18 2.93
CA ASP A 138 22.63 8.34 2.06
C ASP A 138 23.79 9.01 2.83
N ALA A 139 24.96 8.40 2.77
CA ALA A 139 26.13 8.86 3.52
C ALA A 139 26.65 10.23 3.04
N GLY A 140 26.50 10.53 1.74
CA GLY A 140 26.87 11.81 1.15
C GLY A 140 25.92 12.91 1.63
N VAL A 141 24.62 12.69 1.49
CA VAL A 141 23.57 13.62 1.95
C VAL A 141 23.67 13.87 3.46
N ARG A 142 23.85 12.81 4.27
CA ARG A 142 24.05 12.96 5.72
C ARG A 142 25.29 13.79 6.06
N SER A 143 26.40 13.55 5.37
CA SER A 143 27.64 14.29 5.58
C SER A 143 27.48 15.76 5.21
N MET A 144 26.72 16.08 4.16
CA MET A 144 26.38 17.46 3.80
C MET A 144 25.47 18.11 4.84
N ALA A 145 24.41 17.43 5.29
CA ALA A 145 23.50 17.93 6.31
C ALA A 145 24.23 18.27 7.62
N LEU A 146 25.12 17.39 8.11
CA LEU A 146 25.91 17.63 9.33
C LEU A 146 26.85 18.83 9.21
N ARG A 147 27.39 19.12 8.01
CA ARG A 147 28.20 20.33 7.79
C ARG A 147 27.34 21.59 7.74
N ALA A 148 26.14 21.49 7.16
CA ALA A 148 25.22 22.61 7.05
C ALA A 148 24.74 23.16 8.40
N VAL A 149 24.68 22.31 9.45
CA VAL A 149 24.28 22.72 10.82
C VAL A 149 25.20 23.81 11.41
N ASN A 150 26.47 23.87 10.98
CA ASN A 150 27.44 24.85 11.48
C ASN A 150 27.55 26.11 10.61
N LEU A 151 26.72 26.24 9.57
CA LEU A 151 26.73 27.40 8.69
C LEU A 151 25.90 28.54 9.28
N SER A 152 26.25 29.77 8.88
CA SER A 152 25.37 30.91 9.08
C SER A 152 24.11 30.77 8.21
N PRO A 153 22.99 31.45 8.55
CA PRO A 153 21.79 31.44 7.72
C PRO A 153 22.04 31.92 6.28
N GLU A 154 22.94 32.88 6.10
CA GLU A 154 23.31 33.45 4.79
C GLU A 154 24.11 32.44 3.95
N ASP A 155 25.07 31.75 4.57
CA ASP A 155 25.84 30.70 3.90
C ASP A 155 24.96 29.49 3.56
N ALA A 156 24.04 29.12 4.45
CA ALA A 156 23.09 28.04 4.21
C ALA A 156 22.16 28.36 3.02
N ALA A 157 21.69 29.61 2.91
CA ALA A 157 20.90 30.07 1.77
C ALA A 157 21.70 30.00 0.46
N THR A 158 22.96 30.45 0.48
CA THR A 158 23.84 30.38 -0.68
C THR A 158 24.05 28.95 -1.18
N ILE A 159 24.29 28.00 -0.26
CA ILE A 159 24.42 26.59 -0.60
C ILE A 159 23.11 26.02 -1.17
N SER A 160 21.96 26.40 -0.61
CA SER A 160 20.64 26.01 -1.12
C SER A 160 20.45 26.46 -2.57
N ASP A 161 20.81 27.70 -2.89
CA ASP A 161 20.69 28.24 -4.25
C ASP A 161 21.59 27.49 -5.24
N MET A 162 22.80 27.12 -4.83
CA MET A 162 23.71 26.31 -5.66
C MET A 162 23.14 24.91 -5.93
N ILE A 163 22.56 24.25 -4.92
CA ILE A 163 21.88 22.95 -5.07
C ILE A 163 20.75 23.07 -6.09
N ASP A 164 19.95 24.12 -6.00
CA ASP A 164 18.84 24.39 -6.91
C ASP A 164 19.28 24.61 -8.36
N VAL A 165 20.38 25.33 -8.57
CA VAL A 165 20.99 25.53 -9.90
C VAL A 165 21.43 24.19 -10.50
N LEU A 166 22.11 23.35 -9.73
CA LEU A 166 22.56 22.03 -10.19
C LEU A 166 21.37 21.10 -10.49
N ALA A 167 20.34 21.09 -9.63
CA ALA A 167 19.13 20.28 -9.82
C ALA A 167 18.33 20.70 -11.06
N ARG A 168 18.31 22.00 -11.40
CA ARG A 168 17.70 22.48 -12.66
C ARG A 168 18.50 22.02 -13.89
N ARG A 169 19.83 22.03 -13.81
CA ARG A 169 20.70 21.59 -14.90
C ARG A 169 20.53 20.11 -15.24
N GLU A 170 20.49 19.24 -14.23
CA GLU A 170 20.29 17.79 -14.43
C GLU A 170 18.91 17.46 -15.03
N ARG A 171 17.87 18.20 -14.62
CA ARG A 171 16.54 18.08 -15.25
C ARG A 171 16.53 18.53 -16.71
N GLY A 172 17.32 19.54 -17.05
CA GLY A 172 17.47 20.06 -18.42
C GLY A 172 18.45 19.28 -19.32
N SER A 173 19.26 18.39 -18.76
CA SER A 173 20.14 17.47 -19.51
C SER A 173 19.38 16.16 -19.84
N ALA A 174 18.53 15.68 -18.93
CA ALA A 174 17.70 14.48 -19.14
C ALA A 174 16.64 14.65 -20.25
N GLY A 175 16.25 15.89 -20.59
CA GLY A 175 15.29 16.19 -21.65
C GLY A 175 15.89 16.42 -23.05
N ARG A 176 17.21 16.32 -23.23
CA ARG A 176 17.93 16.72 -24.45
C ARG A 176 18.65 15.57 -25.17
N GLY A 177 18.20 14.35 -24.92
CA GLY A 177 18.74 13.11 -25.49
C GLY A 177 17.72 12.30 -26.29
N LEU A 178 16.78 12.97 -26.96
CA LEU A 178 15.83 12.39 -27.93
C LEU A 178 15.82 13.24 -29.19
#